data_AF-A0A821KW64-F1
#
_entry.id   AF-A0A821KW64-F1
#
_cell.length_a   1.000
_cell.length_b   1.000
_cell.length_c   1.000
_cell.angle_alpha   90.00
_cell.angle_beta   90.00
_cell.angle_gamma   90.00
#
_symmetry.space_group_name_H-M   'P 1'
#
loop_
_entity.id
_entity.type
_entity.pdbx_description
1 polymer ?
#
loop_
_entity_poly.entity_id
_entity_poly.type
_entity_poly.pdbx_seq_one_letter_code
_entity_poly.pdbx_strand_id
1 'polypeptide(L)'
;SCHNDDIIINGSLRYAVYDTALFDVLKVDPEDFASQITLMDLPVFKSINPDELISCSWSSKSKLEKAFHIVQFTRRFNQVNFWVQGELLRADIIKNRIEILSHFIRVA
;
A
#
# COMPACT_ATOMS: atom_id res chain seq x y z
N SER A 1 11.94 12.08 23.50
CA SER A 1 11.52 11.36 24.71
C SER A 1 10.16 10.75 24.49
N CYS A 2 10.16 9.43 24.36
CA CYS A 2 9.19 8.49 24.90
C CYS A 2 7.71 8.90 24.98
N HIS A 3 6.87 8.28 24.15
CA HIS A 3 5.73 7.52 24.68
C HIS A 3 5.39 6.38 23.70
N ASN A 4 5.96 5.21 23.99
CA ASN A 4 5.38 3.93 23.59
C ASN A 4 4.33 3.63 24.65
N ASP A 5 3.05 3.61 24.27
CA ASP A 5 2.03 2.96 25.08
C ASP A 5 2.00 1.48 24.69
N ASP A 6 2.80 0.69 25.39
CA ASP A 6 2.81 -0.76 25.32
C ASP A 6 1.55 -1.31 26.01
N ILE A 7 0.61 -1.84 25.24
CA ILE A 7 -0.48 -2.68 25.78
C ILE A 7 -0.02 -4.14 25.73
N ILE A 8 0.44 -4.64 26.88
CA ILE A 8 0.78 -6.06 27.07
C ILE A 8 -0.51 -6.84 27.35
N ILE A 9 -0.87 -7.79 26.47
CA ILE A 9 -1.88 -8.82 26.77
C ILE A 9 -1.32 -10.20 26.38
N ASN A 10 -1.02 -10.99 27.42
CA ASN A 10 -0.91 -12.46 27.45
C ASN A 10 -0.11 -13.17 26.34
N GLY A 11 1.21 -13.26 26.55
CA GLY A 11 1.88 -14.57 26.57
C GLY A 11 2.25 -15.25 25.25
N SER A 12 2.11 -14.59 24.09
CA SER A 12 2.78 -15.06 22.88
C SER A 12 2.97 -13.90 21.91
N LEU A 13 4.20 -13.39 21.81
CA LEU A 13 4.60 -12.45 20.77
C LEU A 13 4.65 -13.19 19.42
N ARG A 14 3.49 -13.60 18.89
CA ARG A 14 3.36 -14.19 17.54
C ARG A 14 3.16 -13.14 16.47
N TYR A 15 3.63 -11.92 16.69
CA TYR A 15 4.25 -11.15 15.61
C TYR A 15 5.71 -11.59 15.50
N ALA A 16 5.91 -12.91 15.43
CA ALA A 16 7.15 -13.45 14.91
C ALA A 16 7.29 -12.81 13.54
N VAL A 17 8.30 -11.95 13.42
CA VAL A 17 9.01 -11.61 12.18
C VAL A 17 8.48 -12.50 11.06
N TYR A 18 7.49 -12.00 10.30
CA TYR A 18 7.31 -12.53 8.96
C TYR A 18 8.64 -12.20 8.31
N ASP A 19 9.46 -13.24 8.17
CA ASP A 19 10.80 -13.10 7.62
C ASP A 19 10.66 -12.29 6.34
N THR A 20 11.31 -11.12 6.31
CA THR A 20 11.33 -10.26 5.13
C THR A 20 11.84 -11.04 3.91
N ALA A 21 12.58 -12.14 4.12
CA ALA A 21 13.01 -13.07 3.08
C ALA A 21 11.96 -14.12 2.66
N LEU A 22 10.79 -14.20 3.32
CA LEU A 22 9.76 -15.21 3.04
C LEU A 22 8.77 -14.80 1.95
N PHE A 23 8.50 -13.50 1.79
CA PHE A 23 7.59 -13.00 0.77
C PHE A 23 8.33 -12.64 -0.52
N ASP A 24 8.42 -13.62 -1.41
CA ASP A 24 8.84 -13.43 -2.79
C ASP A 24 7.62 -13.00 -3.63
N VAL A 25 7.70 -11.80 -4.21
CA VAL A 25 6.63 -11.24 -5.04
C VAL A 25 6.29 -12.15 -6.22
N LEU A 26 7.21 -12.97 -6.71
CA LEU A 26 6.95 -13.86 -7.84
C LEU A 26 6.17 -15.13 -7.44
N LYS A 27 5.95 -15.38 -6.15
CA LYS A 27 5.26 -16.59 -5.63
C LYS A 27 3.76 -16.41 -5.42
N VAL A 28 3.25 -15.20 -5.49
CA VAL A 28 1.82 -14.91 -5.40
C VAL A 28 1.28 -14.75 -6.82
N ASP A 29 0.07 -15.21 -7.09
CA ASP A 29 -0.53 -15.01 -8.42
C ASP A 29 -0.82 -13.51 -8.67
N PRO A 30 -0.57 -12.98 -9.88
CA PRO A 30 -0.92 -11.59 -10.18
C PRO A 30 -2.38 -11.24 -9.89
N GLU A 31 -3.31 -12.17 -10.12
CA GLU A 31 -4.75 -11.96 -9.87
C GLU A 31 -5.06 -11.86 -8.38
N ASP A 32 -4.36 -12.63 -7.55
CA ASP A 32 -4.46 -12.55 -6.10
C ASP A 32 -3.94 -11.19 -5.60
N PHE A 33 -2.83 -10.69 -6.14
CA PHE A 33 -2.35 -9.34 -5.82
C PHE A 33 -3.35 -8.27 -6.21
N ALA A 34 -3.88 -8.33 -7.43
CA ALA A 34 -4.87 -7.36 -7.90
C ALA A 34 -6.12 -7.37 -7.02
N SER A 35 -6.59 -8.55 -6.65
CA SER A 35 -7.74 -8.74 -5.76
C SER A 35 -7.49 -8.17 -4.37
N GLN A 36 -6.34 -8.47 -3.76
CA GLN A 36 -6.01 -7.99 -2.41
C GLN A 36 -5.78 -6.48 -2.38
N ILE A 37 -5.07 -5.91 -3.37
CA ILE A 37 -4.91 -4.45 -3.49
C ILE A 37 -6.29 -3.79 -3.59
N THR A 38 -7.16 -4.31 -4.44
CA THR A 38 -8.53 -3.81 -4.62
C THR A 38 -9.35 -3.89 -3.34
N LEU A 39 -9.36 -5.03 -2.65
CA LEU A 39 -10.10 -5.21 -1.39
C LEU A 39 -9.66 -4.22 -0.32
N MET A 40 -8.37 -3.92 -0.31
CA MET A 40 -7.71 -3.12 0.69
C MET A 40 -7.85 -1.61 0.37
N ASP A 41 -8.02 -1.25 -0.91
CA ASP A 41 -8.34 0.08 -1.42
C ASP A 41 -9.83 0.45 -1.29
N LEU A 42 -10.71 -0.54 -1.42
CA LEU A 42 -12.16 -0.37 -1.50
C LEU A 42 -12.79 0.44 -0.36
N PRO A 43 -12.42 0.27 0.93
CA PRO A 43 -13.06 1.01 2.02
C PRO A 43 -12.80 2.50 1.95
N VAL A 44 -11.56 2.90 1.62
CA VAL A 44 -11.18 4.31 1.49
C VAL A 44 -11.83 4.92 0.26
N PHE A 45 -11.86 4.18 -0.85
CA PHE A 45 -12.54 4.62 -2.07
C PHE A 45 -14.04 4.85 -1.85
N LYS A 46 -14.73 3.94 -1.16
CA LYS A 46 -16.16 4.08 -0.81
C LYS A 46 -16.46 5.22 0.16
N SER A 47 -15.46 5.68 0.91
CA SER A 47 -15.63 6.76 1.88
C SER A 47 -15.54 8.16 1.25
N ILE A 48 -15.14 8.26 -0.04
CA ILE A 48 -15.05 9.54 -0.75
C ILE A 48 -16.45 10.12 -0.94
N ASN A 49 -16.67 11.31 -0.38
CA ASN A 49 -17.94 12.02 -0.52
C ASN A 49 -17.97 12.89 -1.79
N PRO A 50 -19.14 13.09 -2.43
CA PRO A 50 -19.26 13.95 -3.61
C PRO A 50 -18.72 15.38 -3.39
N ASP A 51 -18.90 15.95 -2.20
CA ASP A 51 -18.44 17.30 -1.85
C ASP A 51 -16.90 17.45 -1.95
N GLU A 52 -16.18 16.36 -1.72
CA GLU A 52 -14.71 16.32 -1.87
C GLU A 52 -14.29 16.46 -3.33
N LEU A 53 -15.15 16.02 -4.26
CA LEU A 53 -14.90 16.05 -5.70
C LEU A 53 -15.27 17.40 -6.34
N ILE A 54 -16.32 18.06 -5.82
CA ILE A 54 -16.85 19.31 -6.40
C ILE A 54 -15.83 20.45 -6.31
N SER A 55 -15.13 20.56 -5.18
CA SER A 55 -14.28 21.72 -4.91
C SER A 55 -12.89 21.66 -5.54
N CYS A 56 -12.48 20.50 -6.08
CA CYS A 56 -11.11 20.25 -6.52
C CYS A 56 -10.03 20.56 -5.46
N SER A 57 -10.39 20.54 -4.17
CA SER A 57 -9.54 21.05 -3.09
C SER A 57 -8.37 20.12 -2.74
N TRP A 58 -8.27 18.93 -3.32
CA TRP A 58 -7.18 17.95 -3.04
C TRP A 58 -5.78 18.47 -3.39
N SER A 59 -5.66 19.45 -4.28
CA SER A 59 -4.40 20.13 -4.64
C SER A 59 -4.11 21.38 -3.80
N SER A 60 -5.06 21.81 -2.97
CA SER A 60 -4.99 23.06 -2.20
C SER A 60 -4.38 22.88 -0.81
N LYS A 61 -4.21 24.00 -0.09
CA LYS A 61 -3.78 23.98 1.32
C LYS A 61 -4.85 23.38 2.26
N SER A 62 -6.13 23.46 1.90
CA SER A 62 -7.26 22.94 2.69
C SER A 62 -7.65 21.51 2.32
N LYS A 63 -6.78 20.78 1.59
CA LYS A 63 -7.06 19.41 1.15
C LYS A 63 -7.40 18.43 2.28
N LEU A 64 -6.83 18.61 3.47
CA LEU A 64 -7.12 17.74 4.63
C LEU A 64 -8.50 18.03 5.26
N GLU A 65 -9.04 19.24 5.05
CA GLU A 65 -10.35 19.64 5.55
C GLU A 65 -11.44 19.32 4.54
N LYS A 66 -11.20 19.60 3.26
CA LYS A 66 -12.20 19.56 2.19
C LYS A 66 -12.16 18.31 1.31
N ALA A 67 -11.08 17.54 1.35
CA ALA A 67 -10.88 16.39 0.47
C ALA A 67 -10.12 15.25 1.21
N PHE A 68 -10.51 15.02 2.48
CA PHE A 68 -9.81 14.11 3.37
C PHE A 68 -9.66 12.70 2.79
N HIS A 69 -10.72 12.08 2.30
CA HIS A 69 -10.69 10.71 1.79
C HIS A 69 -9.96 10.61 0.45
N ILE A 70 -10.06 11.63 -0.41
CA ILE A 70 -9.24 11.71 -1.63
C ILE A 70 -7.75 11.74 -1.28
N VAL A 71 -7.35 12.53 -0.28
CA VAL A 71 -5.96 12.58 0.18
C VAL A 71 -5.54 11.24 0.78
N GLN A 72 -6.38 10.57 1.57
CA GLN A 72 -6.08 9.24 2.11
C GLN A 72 -5.91 8.20 1.01
N PHE A 73 -6.81 8.18 0.03
CA PHE A 73 -6.73 7.27 -1.10
C PHE A 73 -5.45 7.49 -1.91
N THR A 74 -5.12 8.76 -2.19
CA THR A 74 -3.87 9.14 -2.87
C THR A 74 -2.63 8.68 -2.09
N ARG A 75 -2.63 8.82 -0.76
CA ARG A 75 -1.52 8.35 0.08
C ARG A 75 -1.33 6.84 -0.01
N ARG A 76 -2.42 6.08 0.05
CA ARG A 76 -2.39 4.63 -0.06
C ARG A 76 -1.93 4.17 -1.45
N PHE A 77 -2.41 4.82 -2.52
CA PHE A 77 -1.90 4.61 -3.86
C PHE A 77 -0.38 4.84 -3.94
N ASN A 78 0.12 5.94 -3.36
CA ASN A 78 1.57 6.22 -3.33
C ASN A 78 2.35 5.16 -2.54
N GLN A 79 1.80 4.61 -1.45
CA GLN A 79 2.44 3.52 -0.71
C GLN A 79 2.62 2.27 -1.59
N VAL A 80 1.59 1.88 -2.35
CA VAL A 80 1.68 0.75 -3.29
C VAL A 80 2.73 1.03 -4.37
N ASN A 81 2.76 2.25 -4.93
CA ASN A 81 3.78 2.63 -5.91
C ASN A 81 5.21 2.54 -5.37
N PHE A 82 5.46 3.07 -4.16
CA PHE A 82 6.77 2.99 -3.54
C PHE A 82 7.16 1.55 -3.20
N TRP A 83 6.20 0.70 -2.82
CA TRP A 83 6.45 -0.72 -2.62
C TRP A 83 6.91 -1.40 -3.92
N VAL A 84 6.18 -1.22 -5.03
CA VAL A 84 6.56 -1.76 -6.36
C VAL A 84 7.95 -1.29 -6.77
N GLN A 85 8.25 0.00 -6.62
CA GLN A 85 9.57 0.55 -6.89
C GLN A 85 10.64 -0.08 -6.00
N GLY A 86 10.33 -0.29 -4.72
CA GLY A 86 11.20 -0.96 -3.76
C GLY A 86 11.55 -2.39 -4.19
N GLU A 87 10.57 -3.18 -4.63
CA GLU A 87 10.83 -4.55 -5.13
C GLU A 87 11.75 -4.54 -6.36
N LEU A 88 11.53 -3.62 -7.31
CA LEU A 88 12.37 -3.51 -8.51
C LEU A 88 13.81 -3.09 -8.20
N LEU A 89 13.99 -2.16 -7.26
CA LEU A 89 15.29 -1.65 -6.86
C LEU A 89 16.08 -2.62 -5.98
N ARG A 90 15.40 -3.48 -5.21
CA ARG A 90 16.02 -4.54 -4.41
C ARG A 90 16.55 -5.72 -5.24
N ALA A 91 16.06 -5.92 -6.45
CA ALA A 91 16.56 -6.97 -7.33
C ALA A 91 17.93 -6.58 -7.91
N ASP A 92 18.99 -7.22 -7.44
CA ASP A 92 20.37 -6.98 -7.90
C ASP A 92 20.61 -7.48 -9.34
N ILE A 93 19.90 -8.54 -9.74
CA ILE A 93 20.07 -9.19 -11.05
C ILE A 93 19.04 -8.65 -12.04
N ILE A 94 19.51 -8.18 -13.21
CA ILE A 94 18.65 -7.60 -14.26
C ILE A 94 17.54 -8.54 -14.74
N LYS A 95 17.83 -9.85 -14.84
CA LYS A 95 16.84 -10.85 -15.24
C LYS A 95 15.68 -10.90 -14.24
N ASN A 96 15.99 -10.99 -12.95
CA ASN A 96 14.99 -10.99 -11.88
C ASN A 96 14.19 -9.68 -11.88
N ARG A 97 14.84 -8.53 -12.13
CA ARG A 97 14.16 -7.24 -12.24
C ARG A 97 13.14 -7.22 -13.39
N ILE A 98 13.47 -7.82 -14.54
CA ILE A 98 12.55 -7.95 -15.68
C ILE A 98 11.37 -8.86 -15.33
N GLU A 99 11.61 -9.95 -14.61
CA GLU A 99 10.55 -10.86 -14.16
C GLU A 99 9.60 -10.17 -13.18
N ILE A 100 10.12 -9.46 -12.17
CA ILE A 100 9.32 -8.66 -11.23
C ILE A 100 8.51 -7.59 -11.96
N LEU A 101 9.13 -6.87 -12.89
CA LEU A 101 8.43 -5.87 -13.70
C LEU A 101 7.29 -6.49 -14.52
N SER A 102 7.59 -7.61 -15.19
CA SER A 102 6.59 -8.34 -15.97
C SER A 102 5.44 -8.86 -15.11
N HIS A 103 5.75 -9.28 -13.87
CA HIS A 103 4.77 -9.72 -12.90
C HIS A 103 3.82 -8.56 -12.53
N PHE A 104 4.34 -7.39 -12.16
CA PHE A 104 3.52 -6.22 -11.85
C PHE A 104 2.72 -5.70 -13.05
N ILE A 105 3.21 -5.85 -14.29
CA ILE A 105 2.42 -5.55 -15.50
C ILE A 105 1.21 -6.47 -15.63
N ARG A 106 1.28 -7.72 -15.17
CA ARG A 106 0.13 -8.64 -15.16
C ARG A 106 -0.86 -8.36 -14.04
N VAL A 107 -0.41 -7.71 -12.95
CA VAL A 107 -1.28 -7.25 -11.86
C VAL A 107 -2.13 -6.05 -12.29
N ALA A 108 -1.61 -5.21 -13.20
CA ALA A 108 -2.22 -3.97 -13.68
C ALA A 108 -3.29 -4.19 -14.77
#